data_AF-A0A956LGX1-F1
#
_entry.id   AF-A0A956LGX1-F1
#
_cell.length_a   1.000
_cell.length_b   1.000
_cell.length_c   1.000
_cell.angle_alpha   90.00
_cell.angle_beta   90.00
_cell.angle_gamma   90.00
#
_symmetry.space_group_name_H-M   'P 1'
#
loop_
_entity.id
_entity.type
_entity.pdbx_description
1 polymer ?
#
loop_
_entity_poly.entity_id
_entity_poly.type
_entity_poly.pdbx_seq_one_letter_code
_entity_poly.pdbx_strand_id
1 'polypeptide(L)'
;MRSRDLLAISTITLSLAVFACKPKEEVVAPVDDSCRGATCVEEAEAALWEGNAAAAMEPLRKSCEPEDDKGDAISCFNLAGLYYDGKGGEKSIEKSAKYFELACELTHEEACERRYELARKDGVGDDEVAMTYALKACEGGRRLGCMGAAEIERARMGEDKLKAAELYEKACALGEADGCAWAGDLLFNPDPKSNFEYKARALTAYNSACVGYNGHGCLRLALCMYHGIGTNPSVERARDQFKNACELGVEDGCVNQKRIDAAKGGDVTLRLTTERDELVANGVEAHEISCNMDEFGDEGLRGSLAAIARHKGKLNKCLKEDGAAVGIRWTFEDGRVKEVRGNGKGAKRYVGCVAKALKKKSVPGTGKCSGILLLGDQDVARAALPPKQPKPDATTPAVDKPPEKGVLKARSRVVIKPQ
;
A
#
# COMPACT_ATOMS: atom_id res chain seq x y z
N MET A 1 38.45 98.29 34.98
CA MET A 1 37.59 99.24 34.21
C MET A 1 37.29 98.58 32.87
N ARG A 2 36.09 98.27 32.37
CA ARG A 2 34.67 98.35 32.74
C ARG A 2 34.06 97.11 32.03
N SER A 3 33.52 96.10 32.72
CA SER A 3 32.08 95.91 32.98
C SER A 3 31.14 96.49 31.91
N ARG A 4 30.42 95.61 31.21
CA ARG A 4 28.96 95.70 31.03
C ARG A 4 28.39 94.43 30.40
N ASP A 5 27.74 93.65 31.25
CA ASP A 5 26.78 92.61 30.92
C ASP A 5 25.55 93.19 30.22
N LEU A 6 24.98 92.42 29.28
CA LEU A 6 23.59 92.56 28.84
C LEU A 6 23.07 91.17 28.44
N LEU A 7 22.12 90.69 29.24
CA LEU A 7 21.37 89.45 29.05
C LEU A 7 20.54 89.49 27.76
N ALA A 8 20.56 88.40 27.00
CA ALA A 8 19.56 88.10 25.98
C ALA A 8 18.95 86.72 26.27
N ILE A 9 17.68 86.73 26.70
CA ILE A 9 16.83 85.56 26.89
C ILE A 9 16.41 85.09 25.49
N SER A 10 16.81 83.89 25.09
CA SER A 10 16.39 83.29 23.80
C SER A 10 15.38 82.19 24.07
N THR A 11 14.15 82.43 23.61
CA THR A 11 13.02 81.51 23.60
C THR A 11 13.29 80.32 22.68
N ILE A 12 13.22 79.10 23.20
CA ILE A 12 13.32 77.85 22.42
C ILE A 12 11.95 77.58 21.78
N THR A 13 11.84 77.83 20.47
CA THR A 13 10.73 77.32 19.65
C THR A 13 11.00 75.86 19.28
N LEU A 14 10.20 74.95 19.82
CA LEU A 14 10.23 73.52 19.48
C LEU A 14 9.52 73.31 18.13
N SER A 15 10.28 73.25 17.04
CA SER A 15 9.77 72.86 15.73
C SER A 15 9.60 71.34 15.66
N LEU A 16 8.35 70.87 15.75
CA LEU A 16 7.97 69.50 15.40
C LEU A 16 8.17 69.28 13.90
N ALA A 17 9.29 68.66 13.52
CA ALA A 17 9.48 68.15 12.16
C ALA A 17 8.64 66.87 11.99
N VAL A 18 7.53 66.98 11.26
CA VAL A 18 6.78 65.83 10.76
C VAL A 18 7.64 65.15 9.70
N PHE A 19 8.35 64.09 10.07
CA PHE A 19 8.96 63.17 9.12
C PHE A 19 7.83 62.42 8.40
N ALA A 20 7.51 62.83 7.19
CA ALA A 20 6.69 62.04 6.29
C ALA A 20 7.45 60.73 5.99
N CYS A 21 6.95 59.60 6.48
CA CYS A 21 7.35 58.29 5.98
C CYS A 21 7.05 58.24 4.48
N LYS A 22 8.09 58.34 3.65
CA LYS A 22 7.98 57.94 2.24
C LYS A 22 7.62 56.45 2.21
N PRO A 23 6.70 56.00 1.34
CA PRO A 23 6.51 54.59 1.12
C PRO A 23 7.86 53.99 0.72
N LYS A 24 8.21 52.85 1.33
CA LYS A 24 9.36 52.05 0.95
C LYS A 24 9.19 51.74 -0.54
N GLU A 25 10.00 52.34 -1.40
CA GLU A 25 10.16 51.83 -2.77
C GLU A 25 10.63 50.39 -2.59
N GLU A 26 9.86 49.44 -3.13
CA GLU A 26 10.38 48.09 -3.38
C GLU A 26 11.61 48.26 -4.25
N VAL A 27 12.78 48.10 -3.63
CA VAL A 27 14.02 47.96 -4.37
C VAL A 27 13.94 46.59 -5.03
N VAL A 28 13.30 46.53 -6.19
CA VAL A 28 13.50 45.42 -7.11
C VAL A 28 14.93 45.58 -7.58
N ALA A 29 15.83 44.73 -7.06
CA ALA A 29 17.21 44.69 -7.51
C ALA A 29 17.22 44.58 -9.05
N PRO A 30 18.09 45.33 -9.75
CA PRO A 30 18.22 45.16 -11.19
C PRO A 30 18.56 43.69 -11.46
N VAL A 31 17.76 43.04 -12.31
CA VAL A 31 18.06 41.68 -12.79
C VAL A 31 19.33 41.80 -13.63
N ASP A 32 20.46 41.56 -12.98
CA ASP A 32 21.72 41.43 -13.66
C ASP A 32 21.69 40.09 -14.39
N ASP A 33 21.70 40.12 -15.71
CA ASP A 33 21.71 38.92 -16.55
C ASP A 33 23.04 38.11 -16.43
N SER A 34 23.96 38.55 -15.55
CA SER A 34 25.34 38.09 -15.44
C SER A 34 25.60 36.91 -14.50
N CYS A 35 24.60 36.40 -13.77
CA CYS A 35 24.86 35.31 -12.83
C CYS A 35 25.56 34.13 -13.53
N ARG A 36 26.55 33.51 -12.87
CA ARG A 36 27.29 32.34 -13.36
C ARG A 36 27.64 31.42 -12.20
N GLY A 37 27.41 30.13 -12.38
CA GLY A 37 27.71 29.12 -11.35
C GLY A 37 27.08 29.47 -10.01
N ALA A 38 27.91 29.58 -8.97
CA ALA A 38 27.45 29.84 -7.59
C ALA A 38 26.59 31.11 -7.44
N THR A 39 26.83 32.18 -8.20
CA THR A 39 26.01 33.39 -8.06
C THR A 39 24.58 33.18 -8.56
N CYS A 40 24.37 32.31 -9.56
CA CYS A 40 23.01 31.94 -9.96
C CYS A 40 22.29 31.11 -8.89
N VAL A 41 23.03 30.29 -8.13
CA VAL A 41 22.46 29.53 -7.01
C VAL A 41 22.00 30.50 -5.92
N GLU A 42 22.86 31.44 -5.51
CA GLU A 42 22.53 32.44 -4.48
C GLU A 42 21.32 33.31 -4.88
N GLU A 43 21.28 33.77 -6.14
CA GLU A 43 20.14 34.54 -6.67
C GLU A 43 18.85 33.71 -6.69
N ALA A 44 18.92 32.45 -7.13
CA ALA A 44 17.77 31.54 -7.12
C ALA A 44 17.24 31.31 -5.70
N GLU A 45 18.13 31.01 -4.75
CA GLU A 45 17.79 30.75 -3.36
C GLU A 45 17.16 31.97 -2.69
N ALA A 46 17.71 33.16 -2.94
CA ALA A 46 17.14 34.41 -2.45
C ALA A 46 15.72 34.63 -3.00
N ALA A 47 15.52 34.44 -4.30
CA ALA A 47 14.21 34.57 -4.92
C ALA A 47 13.20 33.55 -4.38
N LEU A 48 13.62 32.29 -4.17
CA LEU A 48 12.77 31.25 -3.57
C LEU A 48 12.40 31.56 -2.12
N TRP A 49 13.35 32.07 -1.33
CA TRP A 49 13.13 32.50 0.05
C TRP A 49 12.10 33.62 0.16
N GLU A 50 12.11 34.55 -0.80
CA GLU A 50 11.13 35.64 -0.90
C GLU A 50 9.77 35.18 -1.48
N GLY A 51 9.64 33.90 -1.86
CA GLY A 51 8.44 33.35 -2.48
C GLY A 51 8.27 33.74 -3.95
N ASN A 52 9.30 34.34 -4.58
CA ASN A 52 9.29 34.75 -5.98
C ASN A 52 9.85 33.65 -6.88
N ALA A 53 9.04 32.60 -7.10
CA ALA A 53 9.42 31.48 -7.95
C ALA A 53 9.73 31.89 -9.40
N ALA A 54 9.09 32.96 -9.92
CA ALA A 54 9.33 33.43 -11.29
C ALA A 54 10.75 33.98 -11.46
N ALA A 55 11.23 34.76 -10.48
CA ALA A 55 12.60 35.29 -10.49
C ALA A 55 13.66 34.18 -10.33
N ALA A 56 13.32 33.06 -9.69
CA ALA A 56 14.22 31.93 -9.52
C ALA A 56 14.42 31.08 -10.80
N MET A 57 13.48 31.11 -11.76
CA MET A 57 13.48 30.19 -12.90
C MET A 57 14.76 30.27 -13.75
N GLU A 58 15.18 31.49 -14.11
CA GLU A 58 16.32 31.69 -15.02
C GLU A 58 17.68 31.45 -14.33
N PRO A 59 17.93 31.94 -13.10
CA PRO A 59 19.12 31.56 -12.34
C PRO A 59 19.24 30.05 -12.12
N LEU A 60 18.13 29.37 -11.76
CA LEU A 60 18.11 27.90 -11.65
C LEU A 60 18.44 27.22 -12.97
N ARG A 61 17.91 27.71 -14.10
CA ARG A 61 18.19 27.15 -15.43
C ARG A 61 19.67 27.30 -15.80
N LYS A 62 20.25 28.50 -15.61
CA LYS A 62 21.67 28.77 -15.90
C LYS A 62 22.61 27.94 -15.03
N SER A 63 22.25 27.71 -13.77
CA SER A 63 23.02 26.87 -12.84
C SER A 63 22.89 25.36 -13.11
N CYS A 64 21.69 24.92 -13.51
CA CYS A 64 21.41 23.52 -13.84
C CYS A 64 22.04 23.08 -15.18
N GLU A 65 22.01 23.93 -16.20
CA GLU A 65 22.56 23.65 -17.53
C GLU A 65 23.58 24.74 -17.93
N PRO A 66 24.74 24.84 -17.25
CA PRO A 66 25.76 25.82 -17.60
C PRO A 66 26.47 25.44 -18.90
N GLU A 67 27.00 26.42 -19.63
CA GLU A 67 27.61 26.20 -20.94
C GLU A 67 28.97 25.46 -20.86
N ASP A 68 29.76 25.73 -19.82
CA ASP A 68 31.17 25.33 -19.72
C ASP A 68 31.51 24.46 -18.48
N ASP A 69 30.51 23.96 -17.74
CA ASP A 69 30.73 23.17 -16.51
C ASP A 69 29.68 22.06 -16.33
N LYS A 70 29.84 21.23 -15.30
CA LYS A 70 28.78 20.34 -14.82
C LYS A 70 27.69 21.15 -14.14
N GLY A 71 26.44 20.79 -14.42
CA GLY A 71 25.27 21.39 -13.79
C GLY A 71 25.22 21.19 -12.27
N ASP A 72 24.56 22.11 -11.58
CA ASP A 72 24.24 21.97 -10.17
C ASP A 72 22.98 21.12 -9.96
N ALA A 73 23.13 20.01 -9.24
CA ALA A 73 22.08 19.01 -9.08
C ALA A 73 20.85 19.54 -8.32
N ILE A 74 21.08 20.40 -7.32
CA ILE A 74 20.02 21.01 -6.50
C ILE A 74 19.24 22.03 -7.34
N SER A 75 19.92 22.81 -8.18
CA SER A 75 19.31 23.76 -9.10
C SER A 75 18.40 23.05 -10.09
N CYS A 76 18.86 21.94 -10.67
CA CYS A 76 18.04 21.09 -11.51
C CYS A 76 16.84 20.51 -10.77
N PHE A 77 17.02 20.03 -9.54
CA PHE A 77 15.94 19.48 -8.72
C PHE A 77 14.88 20.54 -8.37
N ASN A 78 15.30 21.74 -7.95
CA ASN A 78 14.41 22.84 -7.64
C ASN A 78 13.65 23.31 -8.88
N LEU A 79 14.34 23.45 -10.02
CA LEU A 79 13.71 23.80 -11.30
C LEU A 79 12.67 22.76 -11.73
N ALA A 80 12.97 21.47 -11.56
CA ALA A 80 12.03 20.39 -11.82
C ALA A 80 10.76 20.49 -10.96
N GLY A 81 10.92 20.82 -9.67
CA GLY A 81 9.81 21.05 -8.75
C GLY A 81 8.96 22.25 -9.13
N LEU A 82 9.57 23.37 -9.55
CA LEU A 82 8.84 24.54 -10.04
C LEU A 82 7.98 24.21 -11.27
N TYR A 83 8.52 23.46 -12.23
CA TYR A 83 7.75 22.99 -13.39
C TYR A 83 6.64 22.01 -13.02
N TYR A 84 6.84 21.13 -12.02
CA TYR A 84 5.81 20.20 -11.54
C TYR A 84 4.61 20.93 -10.92
N ASP A 85 4.89 21.97 -10.13
CA ASP A 85 3.89 22.76 -9.42
C ASP A 85 3.26 23.86 -10.30
N GLY A 86 3.89 24.24 -11.41
CA GLY A 86 3.52 25.44 -12.19
C GLY A 86 3.82 26.75 -11.45
N LYS A 87 4.88 26.76 -10.65
CA LYS A 87 5.33 27.95 -9.92
C LYS A 87 6.38 28.68 -10.77
N GLY A 88 6.22 29.99 -10.92
CA GLY A 88 7.12 30.80 -11.73
C GLY A 88 6.94 30.67 -13.25
N GLY A 89 5.90 29.95 -13.70
CA GLY A 89 5.58 29.74 -15.12
C GLY A 89 4.45 28.73 -15.32
N GLU A 90 4.28 28.25 -16.54
CA GLU A 90 3.31 27.19 -16.85
C GLU A 90 3.78 25.83 -16.33
N LYS A 91 2.85 25.07 -15.72
CA LYS A 91 3.09 23.68 -15.30
C LYS A 91 3.45 22.81 -16.50
N SER A 92 4.54 22.04 -16.40
CA SER A 92 4.94 21.07 -17.44
C SER A 92 5.58 19.84 -16.80
N ILE A 93 4.91 18.70 -16.92
CA ILE A 93 5.41 17.44 -16.38
C ILE A 93 6.61 16.94 -17.19
N GLU A 94 6.63 17.18 -18.50
CA GLU A 94 7.73 16.78 -19.39
C GLU A 94 9.01 17.53 -19.05
N LYS A 95 8.93 18.85 -18.80
CA LYS A 95 10.08 19.63 -18.34
C LYS A 95 10.50 19.20 -16.94
N SER A 96 9.55 18.99 -16.05
CA SER A 96 9.85 18.47 -14.70
C SER A 96 10.60 17.13 -14.76
N ALA A 97 10.14 16.18 -15.58
CA ALA A 97 10.81 14.91 -15.80
C ALA A 97 12.22 15.09 -16.35
N LYS A 98 12.42 15.95 -17.36
CA LYS A 98 13.76 16.27 -17.90
C LYS A 98 14.71 16.75 -16.80
N TYR A 99 14.27 17.69 -15.96
CA TYR A 99 15.12 18.30 -14.94
C TYR A 99 15.36 17.38 -13.73
N PHE A 100 14.39 16.55 -13.33
CA PHE A 100 14.65 15.50 -12.34
C PHE A 100 15.62 14.43 -12.85
N GLU A 101 15.52 14.06 -14.13
CA GLU A 101 16.48 13.17 -14.79
C GLU A 101 17.89 13.75 -14.78
N LEU A 102 18.06 15.02 -15.17
CA LEU A 102 19.36 15.68 -15.11
C LEU A 102 19.92 15.76 -13.68
N ALA A 103 19.10 16.14 -12.69
CA ALA A 103 19.51 16.14 -11.29
C ALA A 103 19.92 14.73 -10.80
N CYS A 104 19.21 13.68 -11.24
CA CYS A 104 19.54 12.29 -10.92
C CYS A 104 20.90 11.87 -11.53
N GLU A 105 21.17 12.23 -12.79
CA GLU A 105 22.49 11.98 -13.42
C GLU A 105 23.62 12.74 -12.72
N LEU A 106 23.30 13.87 -12.08
CA LEU A 106 24.19 14.64 -11.21
C LEU A 106 24.21 14.11 -9.76
N THR A 107 23.80 12.86 -9.55
CA THR A 107 23.84 12.13 -8.27
C THR A 107 22.88 12.64 -7.18
N HIS A 108 21.84 13.40 -7.53
CA HIS A 108 20.78 13.79 -6.59
C HIS A 108 19.78 12.64 -6.39
N GLU A 109 19.94 11.89 -5.30
CA GLU A 109 19.19 10.65 -5.02
C GLU A 109 17.66 10.86 -4.98
N GLU A 110 17.18 11.94 -4.37
CA GLU A 110 15.75 12.26 -4.36
C GLU A 110 15.22 12.57 -5.78
N ALA A 111 16.06 13.12 -6.66
CA ALA A 111 15.61 13.41 -8.03
C ALA A 111 15.35 12.13 -8.82
N CYS A 112 16.16 11.08 -8.59
CA CYS A 112 15.91 9.75 -9.13
C CYS A 112 14.56 9.20 -8.64
N GLU A 113 14.25 9.37 -7.35
CA GLU A 113 12.96 8.94 -6.78
C GLU A 113 11.79 9.71 -7.43
N ARG A 114 11.89 11.05 -7.55
CA ARG A 114 10.85 11.88 -8.22
C ARG A 114 10.66 11.50 -9.68
N ARG A 115 11.75 11.23 -10.42
CA ARG A 115 11.69 10.81 -11.81
C ARG A 115 10.99 9.46 -11.97
N TYR A 116 11.23 8.53 -11.05
CA TYR A 116 10.48 7.27 -10.95
C TYR A 116 8.99 7.52 -10.68
N GLU A 117 8.65 8.37 -9.73
CA GLU A 117 7.25 8.69 -9.41
C GLU A 117 6.50 9.26 -10.61
N LEU A 118 7.10 10.19 -11.37
CA LEU A 118 6.51 10.76 -12.57
C LEU A 118 6.23 9.70 -13.65
N ALA A 119 7.15 8.75 -13.83
CA ALA A 119 6.94 7.66 -14.78
C ALA A 119 5.76 6.77 -14.37
N ARG A 120 5.52 6.56 -13.07
CA ARG A 120 4.45 5.69 -12.57
C ARG A 120 3.09 6.37 -12.44
N LYS A 121 3.06 7.62 -11.97
CA LYS A 121 1.82 8.33 -11.62
C LYS A 121 1.32 9.23 -12.75
N ASP A 122 2.24 9.92 -13.42
CA ASP A 122 1.91 10.94 -14.42
C ASP A 122 2.07 10.42 -15.86
N GLY A 123 2.57 9.19 -16.04
CA GLY A 123 2.68 8.55 -17.36
C GLY A 123 3.79 9.12 -18.25
N VAL A 124 4.74 9.87 -17.67
CA VAL A 124 5.88 10.45 -18.39
C VAL A 124 7.07 9.48 -18.34
N GLY A 125 6.92 8.40 -19.10
CA GLY A 125 7.86 7.29 -19.19
C GLY A 125 7.13 5.94 -19.28
N ASP A 126 7.82 4.93 -19.77
CA ASP A 126 7.36 3.54 -19.74
C ASP A 126 7.91 2.79 -18.52
N ASP A 127 7.63 1.48 -18.43
CA ASP A 127 8.13 0.63 -17.35
C ASP A 127 9.65 0.46 -17.35
N GLU A 128 10.35 0.72 -18.47
CA GLU A 128 11.81 0.69 -18.53
C GLU A 128 12.40 1.96 -17.90
N VAL A 129 11.82 3.11 -18.21
CA VAL A 129 12.14 4.38 -17.57
C VAL A 129 11.86 4.29 -16.06
N ALA A 130 10.68 3.81 -15.66
CA ALA A 130 10.34 3.68 -14.24
C ALA A 130 11.33 2.75 -13.51
N MET A 131 11.68 1.60 -14.10
CA MET A 131 12.67 0.69 -13.54
C MET A 131 14.04 1.35 -13.38
N THR A 132 14.51 2.05 -14.40
CA THR A 132 15.83 2.70 -14.41
C THR A 132 15.97 3.66 -13.23
N TYR A 133 14.99 4.55 -13.06
CA TYR A 133 15.04 5.55 -11.99
C TYR A 133 14.74 4.97 -10.61
N ALA A 134 13.91 3.93 -10.52
CA ALA A 134 13.70 3.20 -9.27
C ALA A 134 14.99 2.54 -8.77
N LEU A 135 15.76 1.90 -9.66
CA LEU A 135 17.04 1.28 -9.32
C LEU A 135 18.07 2.32 -8.90
N LYS A 136 18.21 3.43 -9.64
CA LYS A 136 19.12 4.54 -9.25
C LYS A 136 18.76 5.12 -7.89
N ALA A 137 17.47 5.36 -7.64
CA ALA A 137 17.00 5.81 -6.33
C ALA A 137 17.32 4.78 -5.23
N CYS A 138 17.09 3.49 -5.49
CA CYS A 138 17.42 2.42 -4.53
C CYS A 138 18.93 2.35 -4.21
N GLU A 139 19.79 2.49 -5.23
CA GLU A 139 21.25 2.55 -5.06
C GLU A 139 21.68 3.78 -4.24
N GLY A 140 20.98 4.91 -4.42
CA GLY A 140 21.07 6.10 -3.57
C GLY A 140 20.36 5.99 -2.22
N GLY A 141 20.11 4.78 -1.70
CA GLY A 141 19.53 4.59 -0.36
C GLY A 141 18.07 5.04 -0.20
N ARG A 142 17.35 5.30 -1.30
CA ARG A 142 15.94 5.68 -1.26
C ARG A 142 15.04 4.45 -1.17
N ARG A 143 14.38 4.27 -0.02
CA ARG A 143 13.52 3.11 0.23
C ARG A 143 12.39 2.94 -0.80
N LEU A 144 11.78 4.04 -1.26
CA LEU A 144 10.69 3.99 -2.26
C LEU A 144 11.21 3.55 -3.63
N GLY A 145 12.45 3.92 -3.98
CA GLY A 145 13.11 3.40 -5.18
C GLY A 145 13.24 1.88 -5.15
N CYS A 146 13.69 1.32 -4.02
CA CYS A 146 13.80 -0.13 -3.86
C CYS A 146 12.42 -0.82 -3.93
N MET A 147 11.42 -0.27 -3.27
CA MET A 147 10.03 -0.76 -3.33
C MET A 147 9.50 -0.76 -4.77
N GLY A 148 9.68 0.36 -5.48
CA GLY A 148 9.24 0.52 -6.87
C GLY A 148 9.91 -0.45 -7.83
N ALA A 149 11.22 -0.63 -7.72
CA ALA A 149 11.96 -1.60 -8.53
C ALA A 149 11.47 -3.03 -8.26
N ALA A 150 11.26 -3.37 -6.97
CA ALA A 150 10.75 -4.68 -6.57
C ALA A 150 9.34 -4.96 -7.14
N GLU A 151 8.47 -3.96 -7.13
CA GLU A 151 7.12 -4.07 -7.70
C GLU A 151 7.13 -4.30 -9.21
N ILE A 152 7.97 -3.57 -9.94
CA ILE A 152 8.09 -3.73 -11.39
C ILE A 152 8.67 -5.12 -11.72
N GLU A 153 9.71 -5.56 -11.01
CA GLU A 153 10.25 -6.93 -11.17
C GLU A 153 9.18 -7.99 -10.87
N ARG A 154 8.41 -7.82 -9.80
CA ARG A 154 7.30 -8.73 -9.45
C ARG A 154 6.22 -8.76 -10.54
N ALA A 155 5.93 -7.61 -11.17
CA ALA A 155 4.90 -7.49 -12.20
C ALA A 155 5.32 -8.08 -13.56
N ARG A 156 6.61 -8.10 -13.89
CA ARG A 156 7.16 -8.62 -15.15
C ARG A 156 6.96 -10.13 -15.36
N MET A 157 6.37 -10.85 -14.39
CA MET A 157 6.00 -12.27 -14.44
C MET A 157 7.09 -13.18 -15.05
N GLY A 158 8.07 -13.52 -14.23
CA GLY A 158 9.01 -14.62 -14.45
C GLY A 158 9.20 -15.44 -13.18
N GLU A 159 9.79 -16.63 -13.29
CA GLU A 159 10.05 -17.54 -12.16
C GLU A 159 11.04 -16.98 -11.12
N ASP A 160 11.70 -15.85 -11.42
CA ASP A 160 12.68 -15.24 -10.54
C ASP A 160 12.06 -14.24 -9.55
N LYS A 161 11.23 -14.78 -8.66
CA LYS A 161 10.74 -14.07 -7.48
C LYS A 161 11.86 -13.64 -6.53
N LEU A 162 13.09 -14.13 -6.71
CA LEU A 162 14.22 -13.84 -5.84
C LEU A 162 14.76 -12.45 -6.11
N LYS A 163 14.84 -12.02 -7.38
CA LYS A 163 15.25 -10.65 -7.71
C LYS A 163 14.34 -9.60 -7.07
N ALA A 164 13.02 -9.79 -7.12
CA ALA A 164 12.08 -8.94 -6.41
C ALA A 164 12.27 -9.02 -4.88
N ALA A 165 12.49 -10.21 -4.33
CA ALA A 165 12.74 -10.38 -2.90
C ALA A 165 14.01 -9.65 -2.44
N GLU A 166 15.10 -9.68 -3.21
CA GLU A 166 16.34 -8.96 -2.91
C GLU A 166 16.14 -7.44 -2.89
N LEU A 167 15.35 -6.90 -3.81
CA LEU A 167 15.01 -5.47 -3.83
C LEU A 167 14.14 -5.08 -2.62
N TYR A 168 13.19 -5.93 -2.24
CA TYR A 168 12.41 -5.72 -1.00
C TYR A 168 13.27 -5.87 0.27
N GLU A 169 14.25 -6.78 0.29
CA GLU A 169 15.22 -6.90 1.38
C GLU A 169 16.10 -5.64 1.49
N LYS A 170 16.48 -5.01 0.37
CA LYS A 170 17.14 -3.70 0.38
C LYS A 170 16.25 -2.61 0.96
N ALA A 171 14.98 -2.54 0.56
CA ALA A 171 14.02 -1.61 1.16
C ALA A 171 13.87 -1.85 2.68
N CYS A 172 13.79 -3.12 3.09
CA CYS A 172 13.75 -3.54 4.49
C CYS A 172 14.98 -3.07 5.28
N ALA A 173 16.19 -3.22 4.72
CA ALA A 173 17.43 -2.75 5.35
C ALA A 173 17.47 -1.22 5.51
N LEU A 174 16.72 -0.48 4.68
CA LEU A 174 16.51 0.97 4.77
C LEU A 174 15.36 1.37 5.72
N GLY A 175 14.80 0.41 6.47
CA GLY A 175 13.75 0.63 7.46
C GLY A 175 12.33 0.58 6.93
N GLU A 176 12.11 0.11 5.69
CA GLU A 176 10.77 -0.06 5.13
C GLU A 176 10.12 -1.38 5.60
N ALA A 177 9.25 -1.29 6.61
CA ALA A 177 8.62 -2.45 7.24
C ALA A 177 7.75 -3.25 6.24
N ASP A 178 7.10 -2.56 5.30
CA ASP A 178 6.32 -3.22 4.25
C ASP A 178 7.23 -3.98 3.29
N GLY A 179 8.41 -3.44 2.98
CA GLY A 179 9.45 -4.11 2.20
C GLY A 179 9.89 -5.40 2.86
N CYS A 180 10.08 -5.40 4.18
CA CYS A 180 10.38 -6.62 4.94
C CYS A 180 9.25 -7.67 4.79
N ALA A 181 7.99 -7.27 4.89
CA ALA A 181 6.86 -8.18 4.75
C ALA A 181 6.77 -8.78 3.34
N TRP A 182 6.98 -7.95 2.30
CA TRP A 182 6.96 -8.41 0.90
C TRP A 182 8.11 -9.36 0.57
N ALA A 183 9.33 -9.06 1.04
CA ALA A 183 10.46 -9.98 0.93
C ALA A 183 10.11 -11.34 1.57
N GLY A 184 9.56 -11.30 2.78
CA GLY A 184 9.05 -12.47 3.49
C GLY A 184 8.05 -13.27 2.65
N ASP A 185 7.01 -12.63 2.12
CA ASP A 185 5.96 -13.29 1.32
C ASP A 185 6.51 -13.92 0.02
N LEU A 186 7.51 -13.33 -0.63
CA LEU A 186 8.13 -13.89 -1.83
C LEU A 186 9.02 -15.10 -1.52
N LEU A 187 9.75 -15.06 -0.41
CA LEU A 187 10.66 -16.12 0.03
C LEU A 187 9.94 -17.26 0.76
N PHE A 188 8.78 -16.97 1.33
CA PHE A 188 8.00 -17.92 2.10
C PHE A 188 7.63 -19.15 1.26
N ASN A 189 7.89 -20.32 1.83
CA ASN A 189 7.46 -21.60 1.29
C ASN A 189 7.23 -22.58 2.45
N PRO A 190 5.99 -23.03 2.67
CA PRO A 190 5.68 -23.94 3.77
C PRO A 190 6.03 -25.40 3.49
N ASP A 191 6.44 -25.76 2.25
CA ASP A 191 6.86 -27.12 1.94
C ASP A 191 8.07 -27.51 2.81
N PRO A 192 8.00 -28.61 3.57
CA PRO A 192 9.14 -29.10 4.35
C PRO A 192 10.42 -29.30 3.52
N LYS A 193 10.29 -29.64 2.23
CA LYS A 193 11.40 -29.86 1.29
C LYS A 193 11.96 -28.58 0.66
N SER A 194 11.34 -27.43 0.93
CA SER A 194 11.81 -26.15 0.41
C SER A 194 13.18 -25.76 0.99
N ASN A 195 13.91 -24.92 0.25
CA ASN A 195 15.22 -24.42 0.65
C ASN A 195 15.17 -23.78 2.05
N PHE A 196 15.96 -24.33 2.98
CA PHE A 196 16.04 -23.83 4.35
C PHE A 196 16.54 -22.38 4.42
N GLU A 197 17.46 -21.98 3.55
CA GLU A 197 17.95 -20.61 3.48
C GLU A 197 16.82 -19.62 3.20
N TYR A 198 15.93 -19.92 2.25
CA TYR A 198 14.79 -19.05 1.94
C TYR A 198 13.80 -18.99 3.10
N LYS A 199 13.57 -20.11 3.80
CA LYS A 199 12.74 -20.13 5.01
C LYS A 199 13.35 -19.27 6.12
N ALA A 200 14.66 -19.33 6.32
CA ALA A 200 15.36 -18.52 7.33
C ALA A 200 15.35 -17.02 6.97
N ARG A 201 15.54 -16.68 5.69
CA ARG A 201 15.40 -15.30 5.20
C ARG A 201 13.98 -14.78 5.36
N ALA A 202 12.96 -15.58 5.02
CA ALA A 202 11.56 -15.21 5.21
C ALA A 202 11.24 -14.95 6.69
N LEU A 203 11.66 -15.83 7.60
CA LEU A 203 11.51 -15.65 9.04
C LEU A 203 12.16 -14.35 9.51
N THR A 204 13.38 -14.07 9.05
CA THR A 204 14.13 -12.85 9.41
C THR A 204 13.41 -11.61 8.90
N ALA A 205 12.95 -11.62 7.65
CA ALA A 205 12.20 -10.53 7.05
C ALA A 205 10.88 -10.26 7.79
N TYR A 206 10.11 -11.30 8.14
CA TYR A 206 8.90 -11.14 8.94
C TYR A 206 9.18 -10.63 10.36
N ASN A 207 10.29 -11.04 10.97
CA ASN A 207 10.72 -10.48 12.25
C ASN A 207 11.01 -8.98 12.15
N SER A 208 11.77 -8.55 11.13
CA SER A 208 12.03 -7.12 10.88
C SER A 208 10.74 -6.35 10.59
N ALA A 209 9.82 -6.91 9.80
CA ALA A 209 8.51 -6.32 9.53
C ALA A 209 7.71 -6.13 10.83
N CYS A 210 7.65 -7.16 11.69
CA CYS A 210 6.93 -7.10 12.95
C CYS A 210 7.54 -6.08 13.93
N VAL A 211 8.87 -6.02 14.03
CA VAL A 211 9.58 -4.99 14.82
C VAL A 211 9.30 -3.58 14.28
N GLY A 212 9.12 -3.45 12.97
CA GLY A 212 8.66 -2.22 12.30
C GLY A 212 7.15 -1.96 12.40
N TYR A 213 6.43 -2.61 13.33
CA TYR A 213 4.98 -2.46 13.55
C TYR A 213 4.10 -2.86 12.35
N ASN A 214 4.60 -3.71 11.45
CA ASN A 214 3.77 -4.31 10.40
C ASN A 214 3.02 -5.53 10.95
N GLY A 215 1.70 -5.40 11.14
CA GLY A 215 0.85 -6.46 11.70
C GLY A 215 0.81 -7.74 10.86
N HIS A 216 0.86 -7.63 9.53
CA HIS A 216 0.95 -8.79 8.64
C HIS A 216 2.27 -9.55 8.84
N GLY A 217 3.37 -8.82 9.00
CA GLY A 217 4.68 -9.35 9.38
C GLY A 217 4.62 -10.13 10.69
N CYS A 218 3.98 -9.58 11.73
CA CYS A 218 3.77 -10.28 13.01
C CYS A 218 2.95 -11.57 12.85
N LEU A 219 1.86 -11.53 12.08
CA LEU A 219 1.04 -12.72 11.80
C LEU A 219 1.87 -13.80 11.09
N ARG A 220 2.64 -13.43 10.07
CA ARG A 220 3.49 -14.36 9.31
C ARG A 220 4.63 -14.91 10.16
N LEU A 221 5.20 -14.11 11.04
CA LEU A 221 6.20 -14.56 12.00
C LEU A 221 5.62 -15.60 12.97
N ALA A 222 4.40 -15.35 13.47
CA ALA A 222 3.67 -16.30 14.32
C ALA A 222 3.48 -17.65 13.61
N LEU A 223 3.07 -17.63 12.35
CA LEU A 223 2.91 -18.83 11.53
C LEU A 223 4.23 -19.57 11.32
N CYS A 224 5.33 -18.85 11.07
CA CYS A 224 6.65 -19.46 10.94
C CYS A 224 7.07 -20.17 12.23
N MET A 225 6.85 -19.53 13.39
CA MET A 225 7.14 -20.13 14.70
C MET A 225 6.20 -21.28 15.03
N TYR A 226 4.93 -21.22 14.63
CA TYR A 226 3.96 -22.28 14.89
C TYR A 226 4.31 -23.56 14.14
N HIS A 227 4.59 -23.43 12.83
CA HIS A 227 4.86 -24.57 11.95
C HIS A 227 6.36 -24.95 11.86
N GLY A 228 7.27 -24.17 12.44
CA GLY A 228 8.71 -24.39 12.31
C GLY A 228 9.28 -24.07 10.93
N ILE A 229 8.76 -23.03 10.28
CA ILE A 229 9.25 -22.58 8.97
C ILE A 229 10.45 -21.68 9.20
N GLY A 230 11.65 -22.21 8.90
CA GLY A 230 12.92 -21.49 9.09
C GLY A 230 13.38 -21.42 10.55
N THR A 231 12.66 -22.09 11.46
CA THR A 231 12.95 -22.17 12.90
C THR A 231 12.40 -23.47 13.48
N ASN A 232 12.64 -23.74 14.76
CA ASN A 232 11.97 -24.84 15.45
C ASN A 232 10.54 -24.44 15.84
N PRO A 233 9.54 -25.34 15.70
CA PRO A 233 8.19 -25.08 16.16
C PRO A 233 8.14 -24.65 17.62
N SER A 234 7.35 -23.62 17.93
CA SER A 234 7.12 -23.13 19.29
C SER A 234 5.77 -22.43 19.37
N VAL A 235 4.80 -23.10 19.99
CA VAL A 235 3.44 -22.56 20.20
C VAL A 235 3.47 -21.32 21.11
N GLU A 236 4.34 -21.31 22.12
CA GLU A 236 4.50 -20.17 23.03
C GLU A 236 5.00 -18.93 22.28
N ARG A 237 6.09 -19.04 21.51
CA ARG A 237 6.60 -17.92 20.73
C ARG A 237 5.61 -17.47 19.65
N ALA A 238 4.90 -18.42 19.03
CA ALA A 238 3.84 -18.11 18.06
C ALA A 238 2.70 -17.31 18.71
N ARG A 239 2.25 -17.69 19.91
CA ARG A 239 1.22 -16.97 20.67
C ARG A 239 1.61 -15.51 20.89
N ASP A 240 2.86 -15.25 21.26
CA ASP A 240 3.34 -13.89 21.50
C ASP A 240 3.28 -13.04 20.22
N GLN A 241 3.63 -13.62 19.07
CA GLN A 241 3.54 -12.91 17.79
C GLN A 241 2.11 -12.76 17.28
N PHE A 242 1.22 -13.73 17.56
CA PHE A 242 -0.22 -13.56 17.32
C PHE A 242 -0.81 -12.43 18.17
N LYS A 243 -0.36 -12.29 19.42
CA LYS A 243 -0.73 -11.16 20.27
C LYS A 243 -0.24 -9.83 19.68
N ASN A 244 1.02 -9.75 19.23
CA ASN A 244 1.53 -8.55 18.58
C ASN A 244 0.72 -8.19 17.32
N ALA A 245 0.39 -9.19 16.48
CA ALA A 245 -0.47 -8.99 15.33
C ALA A 245 -1.87 -8.47 15.72
N CYS A 246 -2.45 -8.99 16.81
CA CYS A 246 -3.72 -8.53 17.37
C CYS A 246 -3.67 -7.07 17.82
N GLU A 247 -2.61 -6.68 18.55
CA GLU A 247 -2.39 -5.30 19.01
C GLU A 247 -2.21 -4.32 17.84
N LEU A 248 -1.75 -4.81 16.69
CA LEU A 248 -1.63 -4.07 15.42
C LEU A 248 -2.89 -4.18 14.53
N GLY A 249 -4.01 -4.67 15.07
CA GLY A 249 -5.31 -4.69 14.40
C GLY A 249 -5.53 -5.85 13.42
N VAL A 250 -4.67 -6.87 13.42
CA VAL A 250 -4.85 -8.07 12.60
C VAL A 250 -5.70 -9.09 13.36
N GLU A 251 -6.98 -9.20 12.99
CA GLU A 251 -7.97 -10.04 13.69
C GLU A 251 -7.55 -11.52 13.81
N ASP A 252 -6.90 -12.07 12.78
CA ASP A 252 -6.38 -13.43 12.83
C ASP A 252 -5.37 -13.63 13.99
N GLY A 253 -4.61 -12.59 14.34
CA GLY A 253 -3.77 -12.59 15.54
C GLY A 253 -4.60 -12.82 16.80
N CYS A 254 -5.67 -12.04 16.98
CA CYS A 254 -6.56 -12.14 18.14
C CYS A 254 -7.24 -13.52 18.22
N VAL A 255 -7.71 -14.03 17.09
CA VAL A 255 -8.40 -15.33 16.99
C VAL A 255 -7.46 -16.47 17.36
N ASN A 256 -6.24 -16.48 16.80
CA ASN A 256 -5.30 -17.58 17.03
C ASN A 256 -4.67 -17.53 18.42
N GLN A 257 -4.40 -16.34 18.96
CA GLN A 257 -3.98 -16.19 20.35
C GLN A 257 -5.01 -16.81 21.31
N LYS A 258 -6.30 -16.45 21.18
CA LYS A 258 -7.38 -16.99 22.03
C LYS A 258 -7.51 -18.51 21.91
N ARG A 259 -7.33 -19.06 20.70
CA ARG A 259 -7.35 -20.52 20.46
C ARG A 259 -6.21 -21.23 21.19
N ILE A 260 -5.01 -20.68 21.11
CA ILE A 260 -3.85 -21.22 21.82
C ILE A 260 -4.07 -21.16 23.34
N ASP A 261 -4.51 -20.02 23.86
CA ASP A 261 -4.77 -19.85 25.30
C ASP A 261 -5.85 -20.83 25.81
N ALA A 262 -6.90 -21.06 25.01
CA ALA A 262 -7.97 -21.98 25.34
C ALA A 262 -7.54 -23.46 25.33
N ALA A 263 -6.57 -23.83 24.48
CA ALA A 263 -6.10 -25.21 24.35
C ALA A 263 -5.25 -25.69 25.53
N LYS A 264 -4.69 -24.78 26.34
CA LYS A 264 -3.90 -25.11 27.55
C LYS A 264 -2.81 -26.17 27.29
N GLY A 265 -2.11 -26.05 26.16
CA GLY A 265 -1.04 -26.97 25.75
C GLY A 265 -1.51 -28.20 24.95
N GLY A 266 -2.80 -28.32 24.66
CA GLY A 266 -3.32 -29.30 23.70
C GLY A 266 -3.13 -28.88 22.24
N ASP A 267 -3.53 -29.75 21.32
CA ASP A 267 -3.45 -29.48 19.87
C ASP A 267 -4.33 -28.28 19.49
N VAL A 268 -3.75 -27.37 18.71
CA VAL A 268 -4.43 -26.18 18.21
C VAL A 268 -4.60 -26.30 16.70
N THR A 269 -5.81 -26.08 16.21
CA THR A 269 -6.01 -25.80 14.79
C THR A 269 -6.11 -24.29 14.62
N LEU A 270 -5.17 -23.73 13.86
CA LEU A 270 -5.19 -22.31 13.53
C LEU A 270 -6.39 -21.95 12.66
N ARG A 271 -6.65 -20.65 12.54
CA ARG A 271 -7.71 -20.08 11.71
C ARG A 271 -7.22 -18.78 11.10
N LEU A 272 -7.07 -18.77 9.80
CA LEU A 272 -6.62 -17.65 8.99
C LEU A 272 -7.75 -17.20 8.07
N THR A 273 -8.05 -15.92 8.08
CA THR A 273 -9.11 -15.29 7.32
C THR A 273 -8.50 -14.35 6.29
N THR A 274 -8.83 -14.56 5.03
CA THR A 274 -8.44 -13.67 3.94
C THR A 274 -9.69 -13.06 3.33
N GLU A 275 -9.80 -11.74 3.40
CA GLU A 275 -10.90 -10.99 2.81
C GLU A 275 -10.41 -10.04 1.73
N ARG A 276 -11.17 -9.95 0.63
CA ARG A 276 -10.94 -9.00 -0.47
C ARG A 276 -12.27 -8.51 -1.00
N ASP A 277 -12.40 -7.19 -1.15
CA ASP A 277 -13.58 -6.59 -1.77
C ASP A 277 -13.66 -6.95 -3.25
N GLU A 278 -12.53 -6.87 -3.96
CA GLU A 278 -12.37 -7.27 -5.35
C GLU A 278 -11.03 -7.99 -5.53
N LEU A 279 -11.00 -9.01 -6.36
CA LEU A 279 -9.80 -9.69 -6.79
C LEU A 279 -9.92 -10.10 -8.25
N VAL A 280 -8.98 -9.62 -9.05
CA VAL A 280 -8.83 -10.03 -10.45
C VAL A 280 -7.65 -10.98 -10.57
N ALA A 281 -7.92 -12.19 -11.04
CA ALA A 281 -6.89 -13.21 -11.26
C ALA A 281 -7.02 -13.79 -12.67
N ASN A 282 -6.01 -13.59 -13.52
CA ASN A 282 -5.97 -14.08 -14.90
C ASN A 282 -7.28 -13.79 -15.67
N GLY A 283 -7.81 -12.57 -15.49
CA GLY A 283 -9.04 -12.10 -16.12
C GLY A 283 -10.34 -12.66 -15.55
N VAL A 284 -10.33 -13.42 -14.45
CA VAL A 284 -11.55 -13.68 -13.66
C VAL A 284 -11.62 -12.66 -12.57
N GLU A 285 -12.75 -11.97 -12.49
CA GLU A 285 -13.07 -11.00 -11.46
C GLU A 285 -13.98 -11.63 -10.43
N ALA A 286 -13.63 -11.41 -9.17
CA ALA A 286 -14.34 -11.94 -8.03
C ALA A 286 -14.52 -10.85 -6.98
N HIS A 287 -15.72 -10.76 -6.42
CA HIS A 287 -16.13 -9.76 -5.44
C HIS A 287 -16.47 -10.41 -4.10
N GLU A 288 -16.36 -9.63 -3.02
CA GLU A 288 -16.76 -10.04 -1.66
C GLU A 288 -16.16 -11.39 -1.25
N ILE A 289 -14.87 -11.56 -1.51
CA ILE A 289 -14.19 -12.82 -1.30
C ILE A 289 -13.81 -12.92 0.17
N SER A 290 -14.17 -14.05 0.79
CA SER A 290 -13.76 -14.40 2.15
C SER A 290 -13.34 -15.86 2.16
N CYS A 291 -12.12 -16.14 2.60
CA CYS A 291 -11.61 -17.48 2.80
C CYS A 291 -11.19 -17.64 4.25
N ASN A 292 -11.69 -18.67 4.90
CA ASN A 292 -11.30 -19.04 6.24
C ASN A 292 -10.68 -20.45 6.20
N MET A 293 -9.38 -20.53 6.43
CA MET A 293 -8.57 -21.75 6.30
C MET A 293 -7.78 -21.99 7.59
N ASP A 294 -7.46 -23.23 7.90
CA ASP A 294 -6.52 -23.56 8.99
C ASP A 294 -5.05 -23.24 8.61
N GLU A 295 -4.73 -23.25 7.31
CA GLU A 295 -3.41 -22.93 6.79
C GLU A 295 -3.51 -22.08 5.49
N PHE A 296 -2.52 -21.19 5.28
CA PHE A 296 -2.24 -20.48 4.02
C PHE A 296 -3.43 -19.79 3.32
N GLY A 297 -4.22 -18.98 4.05
CA GLY A 297 -5.44 -18.32 3.55
C GLY A 297 -5.30 -17.60 2.19
N ASP A 298 -4.39 -16.63 2.05
CA ASP A 298 -4.25 -15.84 0.82
C ASP A 298 -3.67 -16.64 -0.35
N GLU A 299 -2.70 -17.51 -0.10
CA GLU A 299 -2.09 -18.36 -1.13
C GLU A 299 -3.07 -19.43 -1.62
N GLY A 300 -3.83 -20.04 -0.71
CA GLY A 300 -4.89 -20.96 -1.04
C GLY A 300 -6.02 -20.31 -1.84
N LEU A 301 -6.39 -19.08 -1.48
CA LEU A 301 -7.35 -18.28 -2.23
C LEU A 301 -6.85 -17.94 -3.64
N ARG A 302 -5.63 -17.38 -3.78
CA ARG A 302 -5.02 -17.07 -5.07
C ARG A 302 -4.90 -18.31 -5.95
N GLY A 303 -4.45 -19.43 -5.37
CA GLY A 303 -4.36 -20.72 -6.07
C GLY A 303 -5.70 -21.24 -6.56
N SER A 304 -6.78 -21.00 -5.79
CA SER A 304 -8.16 -21.35 -6.15
C SER A 304 -8.68 -20.49 -7.30
N LEU A 305 -8.51 -19.17 -7.22
CA LEU A 305 -8.94 -18.25 -8.28
C LEU A 305 -8.15 -18.43 -9.58
N ALA A 306 -6.84 -18.64 -9.49
CA ALA A 306 -6.02 -18.96 -10.66
C ALA A 306 -6.49 -20.27 -11.33
N ALA A 307 -6.96 -21.26 -10.55
CA ALA A 307 -7.53 -22.49 -11.08
C ALA A 307 -8.87 -22.26 -11.79
N ILE A 308 -9.75 -21.44 -11.22
CA ILE A 308 -11.01 -21.02 -11.83
C ILE A 308 -10.72 -20.30 -13.16
N ALA A 309 -9.75 -19.39 -13.16
CA ALA A 309 -9.39 -18.59 -14.33
C ALA A 309 -8.83 -19.40 -15.49
N ARG A 310 -8.04 -20.45 -15.23
CA ARG A 310 -7.61 -21.42 -16.28
C ARG A 310 -8.78 -22.10 -16.99
N HIS A 311 -9.97 -22.08 -16.39
CA HIS A 311 -11.19 -22.66 -16.95
C HIS A 311 -12.23 -21.60 -17.35
N LYS A 312 -11.88 -20.30 -17.38
CA LYS A 312 -12.78 -19.19 -17.71
C LYS A 312 -13.63 -19.43 -18.96
N GLY A 313 -13.00 -19.87 -20.06
CA GLY A 313 -13.74 -20.15 -21.31
C GLY A 313 -14.79 -21.27 -21.19
N LYS A 314 -14.54 -22.31 -20.37
CA LYS A 314 -15.52 -23.37 -20.11
C LYS A 314 -16.62 -22.90 -19.15
N LEU A 315 -16.27 -22.05 -18.18
CA LEU A 315 -17.21 -21.46 -17.24
C LEU A 315 -18.18 -20.50 -17.94
N ASN A 316 -17.69 -19.66 -18.87
CA ASN A 316 -18.53 -18.78 -19.67
C ASN A 316 -19.55 -19.56 -20.52
N LYS A 317 -19.15 -20.70 -21.10
CA LYS A 317 -20.07 -21.60 -21.85
C LYS A 317 -21.15 -22.26 -20.97
N CYS A 318 -21.04 -22.17 -19.64
CA CYS A 318 -22.08 -22.66 -18.74
C CYS A 318 -23.21 -21.65 -18.53
N LEU A 319 -23.01 -20.38 -18.90
CA LEU A 319 -24.05 -19.36 -18.88
C LEU A 319 -25.02 -19.54 -20.05
N LYS A 320 -26.28 -19.14 -19.83
CA LYS A 320 -27.28 -18.98 -20.90
C LYS A 320 -27.45 -17.51 -21.32
N GLU A 321 -26.99 -16.60 -20.47
CA GLU A 321 -27.07 -15.15 -20.62
C GLU A 321 -25.67 -14.63 -20.92
N ASP A 322 -25.58 -13.42 -21.45
CA ASP A 322 -24.30 -12.85 -21.89
C ASP A 322 -23.33 -12.62 -20.73
N GLY A 323 -23.84 -12.30 -19.53
CA GLY A 323 -23.05 -12.20 -18.30
C GLY A 323 -23.87 -12.46 -17.04
N ALA A 324 -23.20 -12.85 -15.94
CA ALA A 324 -23.84 -13.04 -14.64
C ALA A 324 -22.86 -12.87 -13.47
N ALA A 325 -23.37 -12.36 -12.35
CA ALA A 325 -22.73 -12.41 -11.04
C ALA A 325 -23.26 -13.63 -10.26
N VAL A 326 -22.36 -14.56 -9.91
CA VAL A 326 -22.76 -15.80 -9.23
C VAL A 326 -22.04 -15.94 -7.91
N GLY A 327 -22.82 -15.90 -6.82
CA GLY A 327 -22.33 -16.19 -5.49
C GLY A 327 -21.97 -17.67 -5.37
N ILE A 328 -20.75 -17.94 -4.91
CA ILE A 328 -20.23 -19.28 -4.76
C ILE A 328 -19.58 -19.46 -3.40
N ARG A 329 -19.76 -20.65 -2.84
CA ARG A 329 -19.10 -21.10 -1.62
C ARG A 329 -18.52 -22.47 -1.85
N TRP A 330 -17.30 -22.69 -1.39
CA TRP A 330 -16.64 -23.99 -1.51
C TRP A 330 -15.85 -24.33 -0.26
N THR A 331 -15.67 -25.62 -0.03
CA THR A 331 -14.95 -26.14 1.14
C THR A 331 -13.78 -27.00 0.71
N PHE A 332 -12.67 -26.87 1.43
CA PHE A 332 -11.48 -27.70 1.33
C PHE A 332 -11.39 -28.60 2.55
N GLU A 333 -10.96 -29.83 2.33
CA GLU A 333 -10.56 -30.76 3.38
C GLU A 333 -9.41 -31.59 2.83
N ASP A 334 -8.31 -31.62 3.56
CA ASP A 334 -7.07 -32.32 3.20
C ASP A 334 -6.60 -32.00 1.78
N GLY A 335 -6.54 -30.72 1.44
CA GLY A 335 -6.11 -30.33 0.11
C GLY A 335 -7.22 -30.27 -0.93
N ARG A 336 -8.36 -30.95 -0.73
CA ARG A 336 -9.31 -31.27 -1.79
C ARG A 336 -10.63 -30.54 -1.62
N VAL A 337 -11.19 -30.08 -2.73
CA VAL A 337 -12.54 -29.51 -2.72
C VAL A 337 -13.58 -30.59 -2.42
N LYS A 338 -14.32 -30.43 -1.32
CA LYS A 338 -15.36 -31.37 -0.88
C LYS A 338 -16.74 -30.95 -1.34
N GLU A 339 -17.05 -29.67 -1.19
CA GLU A 339 -18.36 -29.14 -1.52
C GLU A 339 -18.23 -27.83 -2.29
N VAL A 340 -19.12 -27.64 -3.26
CA VAL A 340 -19.34 -26.36 -3.92
C VAL A 340 -20.83 -26.10 -3.93
N ARG A 341 -21.23 -24.95 -3.39
CA ARG A 341 -22.60 -24.43 -3.41
C ARG A 341 -22.60 -23.08 -4.09
N GLY A 342 -23.73 -22.71 -4.66
CA GLY A 342 -23.89 -21.40 -5.26
C GLY A 342 -25.34 -20.95 -5.22
N ASN A 343 -25.52 -19.65 -5.26
CA ASN A 343 -26.80 -18.95 -5.29
C ASN A 343 -26.80 -17.92 -6.43
N GLY A 344 -27.99 -17.43 -6.79
CA GLY A 344 -28.18 -16.54 -7.93
C GLY A 344 -28.78 -17.24 -9.15
N LYS A 345 -29.11 -16.44 -10.17
CA LYS A 345 -29.78 -16.90 -11.39
C LYS A 345 -28.89 -17.89 -12.14
N GLY A 346 -29.39 -19.08 -12.43
CA GLY A 346 -28.61 -20.13 -13.13
C GLY A 346 -27.62 -20.92 -12.27
N ALA A 347 -27.59 -20.71 -10.94
CA ALA A 347 -26.62 -21.31 -10.03
C ALA A 347 -26.51 -22.84 -10.15
N LYS A 348 -27.62 -23.58 -10.34
CA LYS A 348 -27.60 -25.06 -10.43
C LYS A 348 -26.70 -25.58 -11.57
N ARG A 349 -26.69 -24.92 -12.73
CA ARG A 349 -25.82 -25.30 -13.87
C ARG A 349 -24.39 -24.86 -13.63
N TYR A 350 -24.22 -23.67 -13.06
CA TYR A 350 -22.91 -23.08 -12.85
C TYR A 350 -22.09 -23.77 -11.75
N VAL A 351 -22.73 -24.13 -10.62
CA VAL A 351 -22.11 -24.86 -9.50
C VAL A 351 -21.43 -26.14 -9.98
N GLY A 352 -22.06 -26.89 -10.88
CA GLY A 352 -21.46 -28.09 -11.46
C GLY A 352 -20.23 -27.80 -12.32
N CYS A 353 -20.19 -26.66 -13.01
CA CYS A 353 -19.03 -26.26 -13.81
C CYS A 353 -17.86 -25.80 -12.94
N VAL A 354 -18.11 -25.02 -11.88
CA VAL A 354 -17.05 -24.62 -10.95
C VAL A 354 -16.54 -25.79 -10.13
N ALA A 355 -17.41 -26.67 -9.65
CA ALA A 355 -17.00 -27.89 -8.97
C ALA A 355 -16.04 -28.71 -9.85
N LYS A 356 -16.31 -28.83 -11.16
CA LYS A 356 -15.40 -29.50 -12.11
C LYS A 356 -14.08 -28.75 -12.30
N ALA A 357 -14.10 -27.41 -12.35
CA ALA A 357 -12.89 -26.60 -12.48
C ALA A 357 -11.98 -26.74 -11.25
N LEU A 358 -12.57 -26.83 -10.06
CA LEU A 358 -11.86 -26.94 -8.79
C LEU A 358 -11.43 -28.39 -8.47
N LYS A 359 -12.11 -29.42 -8.98
CA LYS A 359 -11.90 -30.84 -8.64
C LYS A 359 -10.46 -31.35 -8.81
N LYS A 360 -9.66 -30.74 -9.70
CA LYS A 360 -8.28 -31.17 -9.98
C LYS A 360 -7.22 -30.43 -9.17
N LYS A 361 -7.59 -29.43 -8.36
CA LYS A 361 -6.62 -28.64 -7.60
C LYS A 361 -6.50 -29.18 -6.17
N SER A 362 -5.24 -29.26 -5.72
CA SER A 362 -4.90 -29.41 -4.31
C SER A 362 -4.51 -28.04 -3.76
N VAL A 363 -5.16 -27.59 -2.70
CA VAL A 363 -4.79 -26.39 -1.92
C VAL A 363 -4.56 -26.86 -0.48
N PRO A 364 -3.30 -26.88 0.03
CA PRO A 364 -3.01 -27.37 1.37
C PRO A 364 -3.94 -26.78 2.44
N GLY A 365 -4.34 -27.60 3.41
CA GLY A 365 -5.23 -27.22 4.50
C GLY A 365 -6.70 -27.59 4.30
N THR A 366 -7.49 -27.23 5.31
CA THR A 366 -8.95 -27.37 5.41
C THR A 366 -9.56 -25.99 5.62
N GLY A 367 -10.68 -25.73 4.97
CA GLY A 367 -11.34 -24.44 5.14
C GLY A 367 -12.55 -24.22 4.26
N LYS A 368 -13.05 -22.99 4.29
CA LYS A 368 -14.25 -22.57 3.56
C LYS A 368 -13.99 -21.22 2.93
N CYS A 369 -14.32 -21.11 1.66
CA CYS A 369 -14.22 -19.88 0.91
C CYS A 369 -15.57 -19.51 0.32
N SER A 370 -15.76 -18.21 0.12
CA SER A 370 -16.92 -17.61 -0.53
C SER A 370 -16.49 -16.44 -1.39
N GLY A 371 -17.29 -16.14 -2.41
CA GLY A 371 -17.15 -14.93 -3.20
C GLY A 371 -18.21 -14.88 -4.30
N ILE A 372 -18.27 -13.76 -5.00
CA ILE A 372 -19.15 -13.54 -6.15
C ILE A 372 -18.29 -13.52 -7.39
N LEU A 373 -18.45 -14.51 -8.27
CA LEU A 373 -17.67 -14.58 -9.51
C LEU A 373 -18.41 -13.86 -10.63
N LEU A 374 -17.71 -12.98 -11.36
CA LEU A 374 -18.21 -12.36 -12.57
C LEU A 374 -17.83 -13.20 -13.79
N LEU A 375 -18.81 -13.45 -14.64
CA LEU A 375 -18.72 -14.43 -15.71
C LEU A 375 -19.40 -13.91 -16.97
N GLY A 376 -18.88 -14.32 -18.13
CA GLY A 376 -19.36 -13.81 -19.41
C GLY A 376 -18.90 -12.37 -19.65
N ASP A 377 -19.78 -11.57 -20.25
CA ASP A 377 -19.63 -10.14 -20.45
C ASP A 377 -19.50 -9.43 -19.10
N GLN A 378 -18.45 -8.62 -18.96
CA GLN A 378 -18.11 -8.01 -17.67
C GLN A 378 -19.03 -6.86 -17.30
N ASP A 379 -19.53 -6.10 -18.26
CA ASP A 379 -20.44 -4.99 -17.99
C ASP A 379 -21.80 -5.52 -17.54
N VAL A 380 -22.30 -6.56 -18.22
CA VAL A 380 -23.52 -7.27 -17.82
C VAL A 380 -23.34 -7.93 -16.44
N ALA A 381 -22.20 -8.58 -16.20
CA ALA A 381 -21.93 -9.24 -14.92
C ALA A 381 -21.81 -8.25 -13.76
N ARG A 382 -21.12 -7.11 -13.95
CA ARG A 382 -21.00 -6.03 -12.96
C ARG A 382 -22.35 -5.41 -12.64
N ALA A 383 -23.20 -5.20 -13.64
CA ALA A 383 -24.58 -4.71 -13.44
C ALA A 383 -25.46 -5.68 -12.63
N ALA A 384 -25.09 -6.98 -12.58
CA ALA A 384 -25.78 -8.00 -11.82
C ALA A 384 -25.26 -8.16 -10.37
N LEU A 385 -24.25 -7.39 -9.96
CA LEU A 385 -23.74 -7.43 -8.58
C LEU A 385 -24.82 -7.00 -7.58
N PRO A 386 -24.94 -7.69 -6.44
CA PRO A 386 -25.79 -7.21 -5.35
C PRO A 386 -25.28 -5.85 -4.85
N PRO A 387 -26.17 -4.97 -4.36
CA PRO A 387 -25.74 -3.72 -3.74
C PRO A 387 -24.83 -4.03 -2.54
N LYS A 388 -23.67 -3.36 -2.49
CA LYS A 388 -22.66 -3.52 -1.45
C LYS A 388 -23.30 -3.31 -0.08
N GLN A 389 -23.36 -4.35 0.74
CA GLN A 389 -23.83 -4.20 2.11
C GLN A 389 -22.78 -3.41 2.90
N PRO A 390 -23.17 -2.41 3.71
CA PRO A 390 -22.23 -1.73 4.58
C PRO A 390 -21.62 -2.76 5.54
N LYS A 391 -20.28 -2.85 5.58
CA LYS A 391 -19.59 -3.66 6.57
C LYS A 391 -20.00 -3.13 7.96
N PRO A 392 -20.42 -3.99 8.90
CA PRO A 392 -20.74 -3.54 10.25
C PRO A 392 -19.48 -2.90 10.85
N ASP A 393 -19.64 -1.69 11.40
CA ASP A 393 -18.55 -0.94 12.01
C ASP A 393 -17.88 -1.76 13.11
N ALA A 394 -16.56 -1.94 12.98
CA ALA A 394 -15.71 -2.67 13.93
C ALA A 394 -15.63 -2.00 15.33
N THR A 395 -16.29 -0.85 15.51
CA THR A 395 -16.36 -0.09 16.77
C THR A 395 -17.65 -0.34 17.57
N THR A 396 -18.57 -1.19 17.09
CA THR A 396 -19.79 -1.52 17.83
C THR A 396 -19.59 -2.81 18.61
N PRO A 397 -19.55 -2.79 19.97
CA PRO A 397 -19.55 -4.02 20.74
C PRO A 397 -20.83 -4.81 20.41
N ALA A 398 -20.68 -6.11 20.15
CA ALA A 398 -21.82 -7.00 20.02
C ALA A 398 -22.64 -6.95 21.32
N VAL A 399 -23.75 -6.23 21.30
CA VAL A 399 -24.75 -6.33 22.36
C VAL A 399 -25.43 -7.69 22.17
N ASP A 400 -25.11 -8.63 23.05
CA ASP A 400 -25.83 -9.90 23.16
C ASP A 400 -27.32 -9.59 23.36
N LYS A 401 -28.09 -9.76 22.28
CA LYS A 401 -29.55 -9.70 22.35
C LYS A 401 -30.00 -10.98 23.07
N PRO A 402 -30.65 -10.91 24.24
CA PRO A 402 -31.12 -12.10 24.92
C PRO A 402 -32.13 -12.85 24.03
N PRO A 403 -32.15 -14.19 24.07
CA PRO A 403 -33.00 -14.98 23.20
C PRO A 403 -34.48 -14.63 23.43
N GLU A 404 -35.17 -14.25 22.35
CA GLU A 404 -36.60 -14.04 22.34
C GLU A 404 -37.28 -15.33 22.83
N LYS A 405 -38.00 -15.24 23.96
CA LYS A 405 -38.82 -16.34 24.48
C LYS A 405 -39.90 -16.66 23.46
N GLY A 406 -39.74 -17.81 22.79
CA GLY A 406 -40.78 -18.40 21.96
C GLY A 406 -42.06 -18.61 22.78
N VAL A 407 -43.16 -18.04 22.30
CA VAL A 407 -44.50 -18.24 22.86
C VAL A 407 -44.92 -19.69 22.59
N LEU A 408 -44.71 -20.56 23.59
CA LEU A 408 -45.32 -21.88 23.65
C LEU A 408 -46.83 -21.71 23.86
N LYS A 409 -47.64 -21.95 22.81
CA LYS A 409 -49.09 -22.13 22.92
C LYS A 409 -49.38 -23.45 23.64
N ALA A 410 -49.58 -23.40 24.95
CA ALA A 410 -50.12 -24.53 25.71
C ALA A 410 -51.64 -24.64 25.46
N ARG A 411 -52.08 -25.79 24.93
CA ARG A 411 -53.49 -26.19 24.90
C ARG A 411 -53.84 -26.79 26.26
N SER A 412 -54.75 -26.15 27.00
CA SER A 412 -55.37 -26.73 28.20
C SER A 412 -56.87 -26.85 27.98
N ARG A 413 -57.36 -28.07 27.76
CA ARG A 413 -58.79 -28.41 27.89
C ARG A 413 -59.10 -28.50 29.38
N VAL A 414 -59.97 -27.63 29.89
CA VAL A 414 -60.56 -27.75 31.23
C VAL A 414 -61.89 -28.48 31.08
N VAL A 415 -62.01 -29.65 31.71
CA VAL A 415 -63.26 -30.38 31.88
C VAL A 415 -63.83 -29.97 33.23
N ILE A 416 -64.98 -29.30 33.22
CA ILE A 416 -65.75 -28.97 34.43
C ILE A 416 -66.73 -30.12 34.68
N LYS A 417 -66.69 -30.76 35.85
CA LYS A 417 -67.80 -31.58 36.38
C LYS A 417 -68.58 -30.76 37.41
N PRO A 418 -69.92 -30.79 37.39
CA PRO A 418 -70.74 -30.04 38.32
C PRO A 418 -70.96 -30.78 39.64
N GLN A 419 -71.03 -30.03 40.74
CA GLN A 419 -71.85 -30.34 41.91
C GLN A 419 -72.91 -29.26 42.03
#